data_AF-A0A920HQN0-F1
#
_entry.id   AF-A0A920HQN0-F1
#
_cell.length_a   1.000
_cell.length_b   1.000
_cell.length_c   1.000
_cell.angle_alpha   90.00
_cell.angle_beta   90.00
_cell.angle_gamma   90.00
#
_symmetry.space_group_name_H-M   'P 1'
#
loop_
_entity.id
_entity.type
_entity.pdbx_description
1 polymer ?
#
loop_
_entity_poly.entity_id
_entity_poly.type
_entity_poly.pdbx_seq_one_letter_code
_entity_poly.pdbx_strand_id
1 'polypeptide(L)'
;MFDTKRIEYKLEKSKQLPKISGFVSGTYTGYNNEFNFTDKSQSWFGSSVVGVNLEIPLFNANRMNVSSQKAKIAMEQARANLEEQEEKTQAEVIQKLNDYQLANKSLSVNEQNMNLAISIEDKNSIKFFEGLVSSFELRQAQIQLLDSQQKYLNSVIELISIKTELETLYNN
;
A
#
# COMPACT_ATOMS: atom_id res chain seq x y z
N MET A 1 10.16 -2.03 0.14
CA MET A 1 11.04 -1.39 1.14
C MET A 1 12.19 -2.32 1.58
N PHE A 2 11.90 -3.58 1.92
CA PHE A 2 12.93 -4.58 2.26
C PHE A 2 14.01 -4.76 1.18
N ASP A 3 13.61 -4.92 -0.10
CA ASP A 3 14.58 -5.12 -1.19
C ASP A 3 15.56 -3.97 -1.36
N THR A 4 15.09 -2.73 -1.19
CA THR A 4 15.93 -1.54 -1.20
C THR A 4 16.99 -1.62 -0.11
N LYS A 5 16.60 -1.96 1.13
CA LYS A 5 17.54 -2.10 2.27
C LYS A 5 18.48 -3.29 2.11
N ARG A 6 18.03 -4.37 1.47
CA ARG A 6 18.89 -5.51 1.11
C ARG A 6 19.95 -5.11 0.08
N ILE A 7 19.61 -4.30 -0.92
CA ILE A 7 20.55 -3.78 -1.92
C ILE A 7 21.56 -2.83 -1.26
N GLU A 8 21.09 -1.92 -0.40
CA GLU A 8 21.97 -1.03 0.39
C GLU A 8 22.98 -1.83 1.24
N TYR A 9 22.54 -2.90 1.92
CA TYR A 9 23.44 -3.77 2.67
C TYR A 9 24.51 -4.43 1.78
N LYS A 10 24.10 -4.95 0.61
CA LYS A 10 25.04 -5.52 -0.37
C LYS A 10 26.02 -4.46 -0.88
N LEU A 11 25.55 -3.24 -1.16
CA LEU A 11 26.39 -2.13 -1.61
C LEU A 11 27.45 -1.79 -0.55
N GLU A 12 27.06 -1.63 0.71
CA GLU A 12 28.00 -1.33 1.80
C GLU A 12 29.03 -2.45 2.00
N LYS A 13 28.63 -3.71 1.81
CA LYS A 13 29.55 -4.86 1.84
C LYS A 13 30.54 -4.82 0.66
N SER A 14 30.06 -4.50 -0.55
CA SER A 14 30.90 -4.42 -1.76
C SER A 14 31.92 -3.29 -1.72
N LYS A 15 31.68 -2.22 -0.95
CA LYS A 15 32.66 -1.13 -0.81
C LYS A 15 34.01 -1.62 -0.25
N GLN A 16 34.02 -2.73 0.51
CA GLN A 16 35.23 -3.32 1.08
C GLN A 16 36.09 -4.07 0.06
N LEU A 17 35.57 -4.29 -1.15
CA LEU A 17 36.28 -4.97 -2.22
C LEU A 17 37.08 -3.97 -3.09
N PRO A 18 38.16 -4.42 -3.74
CA PRO A 18 38.86 -3.63 -4.75
C PRO A 18 37.91 -3.15 -5.86
N LYS A 19 38.11 -1.93 -6.33
CA LYS A 19 37.37 -1.37 -7.47
C LYS A 19 38.30 -1.21 -8.65
N ILE A 20 37.88 -1.70 -9.81
CA ILE A 20 38.57 -1.49 -11.07
C ILE A 20 37.70 -0.58 -11.95
N SER A 21 38.31 0.49 -12.48
CA SER A 21 37.65 1.41 -13.41
C SER A 21 38.55 1.69 -14.60
N GLY A 22 37.96 1.88 -15.77
CA GLY A 22 38.66 2.33 -16.97
C GLY A 22 38.30 3.77 -17.29
N PHE A 23 39.23 4.51 -17.88
CA PHE A 23 38.96 5.84 -18.40
C PHE A 23 39.61 6.05 -19.75
N VAL A 24 38.98 6.91 -20.57
CA VAL A 24 39.52 7.44 -21.81
C VAL A 24 39.37 8.97 -21.78
N SER A 25 40.41 9.68 -22.17
CA SER A 25 40.39 11.14 -22.25
C SER A 25 41.18 11.61 -23.46
N GLY A 26 40.62 12.55 -24.22
CA GLY A 26 41.31 13.25 -25.31
C GLY A 26 41.32 14.74 -25.05
N THR A 27 42.46 15.39 -25.24
CA THR A 27 42.63 16.83 -25.03
C THR A 27 43.41 17.45 -26.19
N TYR A 28 43.06 18.68 -26.54
CA TYR A 28 43.87 19.53 -27.43
C TYR A 28 44.31 20.75 -26.64
N THR A 29 45.62 20.98 -26.56
CA THR A 29 46.20 22.07 -25.78
C THR A 29 47.12 22.90 -26.66
N GLY A 30 46.95 24.22 -26.61
CA GLY A 30 47.85 25.20 -27.22
C GLY A 30 48.59 25.97 -26.12
N TYR A 31 49.91 26.01 -26.19
CA TYR A 31 50.77 26.64 -25.17
C TYR A 31 51.26 28.01 -25.63
N ASN A 32 50.42 29.05 -25.51
CA ASN A 32 50.74 30.40 -25.96
C ASN A 32 51.00 31.36 -24.80
N ASN A 33 51.96 32.26 -25.01
CA ASN A 33 52.22 33.39 -24.11
C ASN A 33 51.31 34.59 -24.36
N GLU A 34 50.64 34.65 -25.52
CA GLU A 34 49.74 35.75 -25.92
C GLU A 34 48.39 35.20 -26.40
N PHE A 35 47.34 36.04 -26.39
CA PHE A 35 45.95 35.62 -26.63
C PHE A 35 45.61 35.51 -28.14
N ASN A 36 46.34 34.65 -28.87
CA ASN A 36 46.29 34.50 -30.33
C ASN A 36 45.70 33.16 -30.82
N PHE A 37 44.70 32.64 -30.13
CA PHE A 37 44.09 31.32 -30.38
C PHE A 37 43.31 31.20 -31.73
N THR A 38 43.13 32.30 -32.46
CA THR A 38 42.46 32.36 -33.77
C THR A 38 43.42 32.33 -34.97
N ASP A 39 44.73 32.39 -34.71
CA ASP A 39 45.75 32.38 -35.76
C ASP A 39 45.96 30.95 -36.30
N LYS A 40 46.05 30.81 -37.63
CA LYS A 40 46.21 29.49 -38.29
C LYS A 40 47.62 28.92 -38.11
N SER A 41 48.58 29.75 -37.72
CA SER A 41 49.95 29.35 -37.41
C SER A 41 50.10 28.69 -36.03
N GLN A 42 49.04 28.69 -35.23
CA GLN A 42 49.01 28.18 -33.87
C GLN A 42 49.23 26.67 -33.80
N SER A 43 50.20 26.24 -32.98
CA SER A 43 50.47 24.82 -32.75
C SER A 43 49.53 24.25 -31.68
N TRP A 44 48.59 23.42 -32.12
CA TRP A 44 47.69 22.66 -31.27
C TRP A 44 48.23 21.25 -31.05
N PHE A 45 48.44 20.87 -29.80
CA PHE A 45 48.93 19.56 -29.42
C PHE A 45 47.76 18.69 -28.95
N GLY A 46 47.40 17.70 -29.78
CA GLY A 46 46.43 16.69 -29.42
C GLY A 46 47.08 15.58 -28.60
N SER A 47 46.43 15.16 -27.52
CA SER A 47 46.82 13.98 -26.75
C SER A 47 45.60 13.14 -26.41
N SER A 48 45.79 11.82 -26.37
CA SER A 48 44.76 10.87 -25.96
C SER A 48 45.35 9.88 -24.97
N VAL A 49 44.65 9.61 -23.89
CA VAL A 49 45.05 8.68 -22.84
C VAL A 49 43.93 7.68 -22.61
N VAL A 50 44.30 6.40 -22.55
CA VAL A 50 43.44 5.30 -22.10
C VAL A 50 44.13 4.67 -20.91
N GLY A 51 43.42 4.49 -19.81
CA GLY A 51 43.98 3.97 -18.57
C GLY A 51 43.01 3.08 -17.80
N VAL A 52 43.56 2.23 -16.95
CA VAL A 52 42.83 1.43 -15.98
C VAL A 52 43.31 1.83 -14.60
N ASN A 53 42.38 2.06 -13.67
CA ASN A 53 42.61 2.42 -12.29
C ASN A 53 42.13 1.28 -11.37
N LEU A 54 43.00 0.83 -10.47
CA LEU A 54 42.68 -0.17 -9.44
C LEU A 54 42.78 0.49 -8.06
N GLU A 55 41.66 0.61 -7.37
CA GLU A 55 41.55 1.18 -6.02
C GLU A 55 41.36 0.05 -5.00
N ILE A 56 42.32 -0.13 -4.10
CA ILE A 56 42.27 -1.12 -3.01
C ILE A 56 42.23 -0.39 -1.67
N PRO A 57 41.11 -0.45 -0.92
CA PRO A 57 41.03 0.18 0.39
C PRO A 57 41.82 -0.64 1.44
N LEU A 58 42.98 -0.14 1.90
CA LEU A 58 43.85 -0.86 2.84
C LEU A 58 43.52 -0.61 4.32
N PHE A 59 43.16 0.62 4.69
CA PHE A 59 42.83 0.98 6.07
C PHE A 59 41.75 2.06 6.12
N ASN A 60 40.70 1.81 6.91
CA ASN A 60 39.49 2.64 6.95
C ASN A 60 39.01 2.93 8.38
N ALA A 61 39.85 2.71 9.39
CA ALA A 61 39.52 2.86 10.81
C ALA A 61 38.18 2.20 11.21
N ASN A 62 37.90 0.99 10.69
CA ASN A 62 36.66 0.24 10.92
C ASN A 62 35.35 0.90 10.41
N ARG A 63 35.41 2.06 9.74
CA ARG A 63 34.20 2.77 9.29
C ARG A 63 33.33 1.93 8.36
N MET A 64 33.94 1.14 7.48
CA MET A 64 33.22 0.33 6.49
C MET A 64 32.54 -0.89 7.13
N ASN A 65 33.12 -1.42 8.22
CA ASN A 65 32.48 -2.47 9.03
C ASN A 65 31.26 -1.92 9.77
N VAL A 66 31.39 -0.75 10.40
CA VAL A 66 30.27 -0.07 11.09
C VAL A 66 29.17 0.28 10.09
N SER A 67 29.51 0.78 8.89
CA SER A 67 28.54 1.09 7.84
C SER A 67 27.77 -0.16 7.39
N SER A 68 28.48 -1.27 7.14
CA SER A 68 27.84 -2.55 6.77
C SER A 68 26.94 -3.08 7.88
N GLN A 69 27.35 -2.98 9.15
CA GLN A 69 26.53 -3.40 10.29
C GLN A 69 25.27 -2.55 10.44
N LYS A 70 25.38 -1.22 10.26
CA LYS A 70 24.21 -0.33 10.25
C LYS A 70 23.23 -0.69 9.12
N ALA A 71 23.75 -0.93 7.92
CA ALA A 71 22.92 -1.34 6.79
C ALA A 71 22.27 -2.73 7.00
N LYS A 72 22.96 -3.65 7.69
CA LYS A 72 22.40 -4.95 8.10
C LYS A 72 21.24 -4.77 9.07
N ILE A 73 21.42 -3.96 10.13
CA ILE A 73 20.36 -3.67 11.10
C ILE A 73 19.16 -3.02 10.41
N ALA A 74 19.40 -2.05 9.52
CA ALA A 74 18.33 -1.40 8.75
C ALA A 74 17.57 -2.39 7.84
N MET A 75 18.27 -3.36 7.24
CA MET A 75 17.65 -4.44 6.46
C MET A 75 16.82 -5.37 7.35
N GLU A 76 17.32 -5.75 8.53
CA GLU A 76 16.59 -6.57 9.50
C GLU A 76 15.33 -5.87 10.01
N GLN A 77 15.41 -4.57 10.31
CA GLN A 77 14.24 -3.74 10.63
C GLN A 77 13.24 -3.71 9.48
N ALA A 78 13.70 -3.53 8.24
CA ALA A 78 12.82 -3.53 7.07
C ALA A 78 12.19 -4.91 6.81
N ARG A 79 12.84 -6.01 7.22
CA ARG A 79 12.25 -7.35 7.20
C ARG A 79 11.16 -7.48 8.26
N ALA A 80 11.44 -7.10 9.50
CA ALA A 80 10.47 -7.16 10.58
C ALA A 80 9.22 -6.32 10.26
N ASN A 81 9.40 -5.13 9.69
CA ASN A 81 8.27 -4.30 9.24
C ASN A 81 7.47 -4.94 8.09
N LEU A 82 8.13 -5.70 7.21
CA LEU A 82 7.45 -6.43 6.14
C LEU A 82 6.59 -7.55 6.72
N GLU A 83 7.15 -8.35 7.63
CA GLU A 83 6.44 -9.43 8.33
C GLU A 83 5.26 -8.89 9.15
N GLU A 84 5.46 -7.81 9.92
CA GLU A 84 4.37 -7.13 10.64
C GLU A 84 3.27 -6.64 9.70
N GLN A 85 3.64 -6.09 8.53
CA GLN A 85 2.66 -5.63 7.55
C GLN A 85 1.88 -6.80 6.93
N GLU A 86 2.54 -7.91 6.63
CA GLU A 86 1.91 -9.13 6.14
C GLU A 86 0.91 -9.69 7.17
N GLU A 87 1.30 -9.76 8.45
CA GLU A 87 0.42 -10.20 9.54
C GLU A 87 -0.79 -9.26 9.71
N LYS A 88 -0.58 -7.94 9.67
CA LYS A 88 -1.67 -6.96 9.73
C LYS A 88 -2.65 -7.11 8.58
N THR A 89 -2.15 -7.26 7.35
CA THR A 89 -3.00 -7.46 6.17
C THR A 89 -3.78 -8.78 6.28
N GLN A 90 -3.16 -9.86 6.77
CA GLN A 90 -3.88 -11.12 7.01
C GLN A 90 -4.99 -10.96 8.06
N ALA A 91 -4.69 -10.29 9.18
CA ALA A 91 -5.67 -10.02 10.23
C ALA A 91 -6.84 -9.16 9.72
N GLU A 92 -6.56 -8.14 8.90
CA GLU A 92 -7.55 -7.28 8.28
C GLU A 92 -8.47 -8.07 7.33
N VAL A 93 -7.92 -8.96 6.49
CA VAL A 93 -8.71 -9.83 5.62
C VAL A 93 -9.62 -10.76 6.43
N ILE A 94 -9.10 -11.40 7.48
CA ILE A 94 -9.90 -12.27 8.35
C ILE A 94 -11.02 -11.48 9.03
N GLN A 95 -10.72 -10.28 9.53
CA GLN A 95 -11.71 -9.40 10.14
C GLN A 95 -12.82 -9.04 9.15
N LYS A 96 -12.47 -8.62 7.93
CA LYS A 96 -13.46 -8.25 6.90
C LYS A 96 -14.30 -9.42 6.42
N LEU A 97 -13.74 -10.63 6.36
CA LEU A 97 -14.51 -11.84 6.08
C LEU A 97 -15.52 -12.13 7.20
N ASN A 98 -15.14 -11.96 8.47
CA ASN A 98 -16.06 -12.12 9.59
C ASN A 98 -17.17 -11.05 9.56
N ASP A 99 -16.82 -9.80 9.28
CA ASP A 99 -17.78 -8.69 9.13
C ASP A 99 -18.78 -8.99 7.99
N TYR A 100 -18.31 -9.51 6.87
CA TYR A 100 -19.16 -9.94 5.74
C TYR A 100 -20.15 -11.04 6.16
N GLN A 101 -19.66 -12.07 6.86
CA GLN A 101 -20.53 -13.15 7.35
C GLN A 101 -21.57 -12.63 8.34
N LEU A 102 -21.18 -11.71 9.23
CA LEU A 102 -22.08 -11.08 10.17
C LEU A 102 -23.15 -10.25 9.46
N ALA A 103 -22.75 -9.39 8.50
CA ALA A 103 -23.67 -8.58 7.72
C ALA A 103 -24.68 -9.43 6.93
N ASN A 104 -24.23 -10.55 6.35
CA ASN A 104 -25.11 -11.47 5.64
C ASN A 104 -26.15 -12.12 6.58
N LYS A 105 -25.74 -12.51 7.80
CA LYS A 105 -26.68 -13.00 8.82
C LYS A 105 -27.66 -11.91 9.27
N SER A 106 -27.18 -10.70 9.51
CA SER A 106 -27.99 -9.55 9.89
C SER A 106 -29.03 -9.21 8.82
N LEU A 107 -28.66 -9.25 7.54
CA LEU A 107 -29.58 -9.08 6.43
C LEU A 107 -30.71 -10.12 6.46
N SER A 108 -30.36 -11.41 6.61
CA SER A 108 -31.35 -12.48 6.67
C SER A 108 -32.31 -12.33 7.87
N VAL A 109 -31.80 -11.93 9.05
CA VAL A 109 -32.63 -11.67 10.22
C VAL A 109 -33.55 -10.46 9.99
N ASN A 110 -33.04 -9.38 9.40
CA ASN A 110 -33.85 -8.19 9.11
C ASN A 110 -34.91 -8.45 8.04
N GLU A 111 -34.62 -9.29 7.05
CA GLU A 111 -35.59 -9.75 6.05
C GLU A 111 -36.73 -10.53 6.71
N GLN A 112 -36.42 -11.47 7.61
CA GLN A 112 -37.42 -12.22 8.37
C GLN A 112 -38.28 -11.29 9.25
N ASN A 113 -37.65 -10.32 9.93
CA ASN A 113 -38.36 -9.32 10.74
C ASN A 113 -39.28 -8.44 9.89
N MET A 114 -38.84 -8.04 8.69
CA MET A 114 -39.67 -7.28 7.75
C MET A 114 -40.88 -8.10 7.30
N ASN A 115 -40.68 -9.36 6.91
CA ASN A 115 -41.77 -10.25 6.49
C ASN A 115 -42.79 -10.50 7.61
N LEU A 116 -42.31 -10.61 8.86
CA LEU A 116 -43.19 -10.69 10.02
C LEU A 116 -44.00 -9.39 10.20
N ALA A 117 -43.35 -8.22 10.09
CA ALA A 117 -44.02 -6.93 10.22
C ALA A 117 -45.07 -6.71 9.12
N ILE A 118 -44.79 -7.15 7.87
CA ILE A 118 -45.76 -7.16 6.77
C ILE A 118 -47.00 -7.98 7.17
N SER A 119 -46.80 -9.18 7.71
CA SER A 119 -47.89 -10.05 8.13
C SER A 119 -48.71 -9.48 9.29
N ILE A 120 -48.07 -8.70 10.18
CA ILE A 120 -48.74 -8.02 11.30
C ILE A 120 -49.58 -6.85 10.80
N GLU A 121 -49.03 -6.03 9.89
CA GLU A 121 -49.73 -4.89 9.29
C GLU A 121 -50.97 -5.37 8.51
N ASP A 122 -50.82 -6.39 7.67
CA ASP A 122 -51.91 -6.96 6.87
C ASP A 122 -53.06 -7.47 7.77
N LYS A 123 -52.72 -8.24 8.82
CA LYS A 123 -53.71 -8.71 9.80
C LYS A 123 -54.40 -7.57 10.55
N ASN A 124 -53.69 -6.50 10.91
CA ASN A 124 -54.29 -5.35 11.59
C ASN A 124 -55.15 -4.51 10.64
N SER A 125 -54.78 -4.44 9.35
CA SER A 125 -55.58 -3.78 8.33
C SER A 125 -56.95 -4.46 8.15
N ILE A 126 -56.95 -5.79 8.04
CA ILE A 126 -58.19 -6.59 7.97
C ILE A 126 -59.03 -6.39 9.26
N LYS A 127 -58.42 -6.56 10.44
CA LYS A 127 -59.12 -6.38 11.71
C LYS A 127 -59.69 -4.98 11.90
N PHE A 128 -59.00 -3.94 11.43
CA PHE A 128 -59.48 -2.56 11.52
C PHE A 128 -60.72 -2.38 10.64
N PHE A 129 -60.70 -2.92 9.43
CA PHE A 129 -61.83 -2.90 8.52
C PHE A 129 -63.06 -3.65 9.10
N GLU A 130 -62.81 -4.74 9.84
CA GLU A 130 -63.84 -5.49 10.57
C GLU A 130 -64.27 -4.83 11.89
N GLY A 131 -63.65 -3.71 12.30
CA GLY A 131 -63.94 -3.00 13.55
C GLY A 131 -63.41 -3.68 14.82
N LEU A 132 -62.48 -4.63 14.69
CA LEU A 132 -61.91 -5.41 15.80
C LEU A 132 -60.69 -4.75 16.46
N VAL A 133 -60.03 -3.80 15.79
CA VAL A 133 -58.90 -3.01 16.34
C VAL A 133 -59.11 -1.53 16.08
N SER A 134 -58.43 -0.69 16.87
CA SER A 134 -58.47 0.75 16.73
C SER A 134 -57.60 1.26 15.58
N SER A 135 -57.88 2.49 15.11
CA SER A 135 -57.01 3.18 14.12
C SER A 135 -55.60 3.43 14.68
N PHE A 136 -55.46 3.54 16.00
CA PHE A 136 -54.18 3.67 16.66
C PHE A 136 -53.35 2.37 16.55
N GLU A 137 -53.94 1.21 16.80
CA GLU A 137 -53.26 -0.09 16.65
C GLU A 137 -52.83 -0.36 15.21
N LEU A 138 -53.70 -0.06 14.23
CA LEU A 138 -53.33 -0.12 12.81
C LEU A 138 -52.14 0.80 12.52
N ARG A 139 -52.17 2.04 13.03
CA ARG A 139 -51.07 2.99 12.85
C ARG A 139 -49.76 2.50 13.47
N GLN A 140 -49.81 1.86 14.64
CA GLN A 140 -48.62 1.28 15.26
C GLN A 140 -48.03 0.15 14.42
N ALA A 141 -48.88 -0.74 13.89
CA ALA A 141 -48.43 -1.82 13.00
C ALA A 141 -47.76 -1.29 11.73
N GLN A 142 -48.30 -0.22 11.13
CA GLN A 142 -47.72 0.46 9.97
C GLN A 142 -46.36 1.10 10.28
N ILE A 143 -46.22 1.74 11.44
CA ILE A 143 -44.93 2.30 11.88
C ILE A 143 -43.91 1.17 12.07
N GLN A 144 -44.30 0.06 12.71
CA GLN A 144 -43.43 -1.10 12.88
C GLN A 144 -42.97 -1.70 11.54
N LEU A 145 -43.86 -1.76 10.54
CA LEU A 145 -43.51 -2.17 9.18
C LEU A 145 -42.47 -1.22 8.57
N LEU A 146 -42.71 0.08 8.59
CA LEU A 146 -41.77 1.08 8.07
C LEU A 146 -40.39 0.99 8.74
N ASP A 147 -40.35 0.84 10.06
CA ASP A 147 -39.10 0.67 10.81
C ASP A 147 -38.35 -0.61 10.40
N SER A 148 -39.07 -1.71 10.18
CA SER A 148 -38.47 -2.98 9.75
C SER A 148 -37.92 -2.90 8.32
N GLN A 149 -38.63 -2.21 7.42
CA GLN A 149 -38.18 -1.96 6.05
C GLN A 149 -36.90 -1.10 6.03
N GLN A 150 -36.85 -0.05 6.85
CA GLN A 150 -35.65 0.79 6.98
C GLN A 150 -34.45 -0.03 7.47
N LYS A 151 -34.64 -0.91 8.47
CA LYS A 151 -33.58 -1.80 8.97
C LYS A 151 -33.09 -2.78 7.91
N TYR A 152 -34.00 -3.39 7.15
CA TYR A 152 -33.65 -4.26 6.03
C TYR A 152 -32.82 -3.52 4.97
N LEU A 153 -33.28 -2.34 4.53
CA LEU A 153 -32.56 -1.52 3.55
C LEU A 153 -31.15 -1.15 4.05
N ASN A 154 -31.02 -0.76 5.31
CA ASN A 154 -29.72 -0.45 5.90
C ASN A 154 -28.78 -1.67 5.89
N SER A 155 -29.28 -2.87 6.22
CA SER A 155 -28.47 -4.09 6.13
C SER A 155 -28.05 -4.47 4.71
N VAL A 156 -28.87 -4.16 3.69
CA VAL A 156 -28.47 -4.34 2.29
C VAL A 156 -27.31 -3.41 1.94
N ILE A 157 -27.41 -2.13 2.31
CA ILE A 157 -26.35 -1.13 2.07
C ILE A 157 -25.06 -1.55 2.77
N GLU A 158 -25.14 -1.98 4.03
CA GLU A 158 -24.00 -2.44 4.82
C GLU A 158 -23.31 -3.66 4.17
N LEU A 159 -24.08 -4.66 3.74
CA LEU A 159 -23.53 -5.83 3.05
C LEU A 159 -22.80 -5.46 1.75
N ILE A 160 -23.36 -4.52 0.97
CA ILE A 160 -22.74 -4.04 -0.28
C ILE A 160 -21.43 -3.29 0.04
N SER A 161 -21.41 -2.44 1.07
CA SER A 161 -20.20 -1.73 1.50
C SER A 161 -19.09 -2.71 1.88
N ILE A 162 -19.39 -3.67 2.75
CA ILE A 162 -18.41 -4.66 3.21
C ILE A 162 -17.92 -5.54 2.05
N LYS A 163 -18.82 -5.94 1.15
CA LYS A 163 -18.43 -6.68 -0.05
C LYS A 163 -17.47 -5.87 -0.93
N THR A 164 -17.75 -4.59 -1.13
CA THR A 164 -16.89 -3.70 -1.93
C THR A 164 -15.52 -3.54 -1.29
N GLU A 165 -15.46 -3.35 0.04
CA GLU A 165 -14.21 -3.28 0.81
C GLU A 165 -13.40 -4.58 0.73
N LEU A 166 -14.06 -5.73 0.76
CA LEU A 166 -13.42 -7.02 0.61
C LEU A 166 -12.82 -7.20 -0.80
N GLU A 167 -13.54 -6.77 -1.84
CA GLU A 167 -13.06 -6.81 -3.22
C GLU A 167 -11.84 -5.88 -3.43
N THR A 168 -11.82 -4.69 -2.82
CA THR A 168 -10.65 -3.80 -2.87
C THR A 168 -9.45 -4.35 -2.09
N LEU A 169 -9.67 -5.12 -1.03
CA LEU A 169 -8.58 -5.80 -0.30
C LEU A 169 -7.96 -6.96 -1.09
N TYR A 170 -8.76 -7.69 -1.88
CA TYR A 170 -8.23 -8.78 -2.73
C TYR A 170 -7.58 -8.31 -4.03
N ASN A 171 -8.00 -7.15 -4.56
CA ASN A 171 -7.47 -6.60 -5.81
C ASN A 171 -6.26 -5.66 -5.64
N ASN A 172 -5.84 -5.38 -4.40
CA ASN A 172 -4.57 -4.69 -4.08
C ASN A 172 -3.50 -5.70 -3.69
#